data_AF-A0A522D8I5-F1
#
_entry.id   AF-A0A522D8I5-F1
#
_cell.length_a   1.000
_cell.length_b   1.000
_cell.length_c   1.000
_cell.angle_alpha   90.00
_cell.angle_beta   90.00
_cell.angle_gamma   90.00
#
_symmetry.space_group_name_H-M   'P 1'
#
loop_
_entity.id
_entity.type
_entity.pdbx_description
1 polymer ?
#
loop_
_entity_poly.entity_id
_entity_poly.type
_entity_poly.pdbx_seq_one_letter_code
_entity_poly.pdbx_strand_id
1 'polypeptide(L)'
;MNKLSIFVAICSLIILMPLSALAKDMANGAEEGDPVTHEKLWDEATAAVLAVAATPDIDKVSVDVLKPAQARLEMSVVKLLEETPPVSRLADHLFLLPAMQEVAAATREAVEAKEANDAARIESAQVWVDESLTRLQAALNQVQAMNNP
;
A
#
# COMPACT_ATOMS: atom_id res chain seq x y z
N MET A 1 17.03 -4.56 -8.52
CA MET A 1 15.68 -4.68 -9.14
C MET A 1 15.30 -3.32 -9.69
N ASN A 2 14.70 -3.23 -10.89
CA ASN A 2 14.22 -1.94 -11.40
C ASN A 2 12.78 -1.68 -10.89
N LYS A 3 12.38 -0.41 -10.75
CA LYS A 3 11.04 -0.03 -10.25
C LYS A 3 9.88 -0.50 -11.13
N LEU A 4 10.11 -0.62 -12.43
CA LEU A 4 9.14 -1.20 -13.35
C LEU A 4 8.86 -2.67 -13.01
N SER A 5 9.86 -3.42 -12.56
CA SER A 5 9.70 -4.79 -12.07
C SER A 5 8.95 -4.85 -10.75
N ILE A 6 9.14 -3.86 -9.86
CA ILE A 6 8.38 -3.76 -8.61
C ILE A 6 6.91 -3.41 -8.91
N PHE A 7 6.66 -2.42 -9.77
CA PHE A 7 5.32 -2.05 -10.20
C PHE A 7 4.57 -3.23 -10.84
N VAL A 8 5.21 -3.93 -11.78
CA VAL A 8 4.63 -5.11 -12.44
C VAL A 8 4.40 -6.24 -11.45
N ALA A 9 5.30 -6.45 -10.48
CA ALA A 9 5.13 -7.45 -9.44
C ALA A 9 3.94 -7.10 -8.53
N ILE A 10 3.87 -5.88 -7.98
CA ILE A 10 2.76 -5.44 -7.13
C ILE A 10 1.43 -5.57 -7.90
N CYS A 11 1.36 -5.13 -9.16
CA CYS A 11 0.16 -5.29 -10.00
C CYS A 11 -0.24 -6.76 -10.17
N SER A 12 0.72 -7.63 -10.47
CA SER A 12 0.46 -9.06 -10.73
C SER A 12 -0.01 -9.79 -9.47
N LEU A 13 0.50 -9.39 -8.29
CA LEU A 13 0.21 -10.06 -7.03
C LEU A 13 -1.14 -9.65 -6.43
N ILE A 14 -1.55 -8.41 -6.67
CA ILE A 14 -2.83 -7.85 -6.20
C ILE A 14 -3.98 -8.34 -7.07
N ILE A 15 -3.77 -8.47 -8.39
CA ILE A 15 -4.79 -9.01 -9.32
C ILE A 15 -5.02 -10.53 -9.10
N LEU A 16 -4.03 -11.27 -8.56
CA LEU A 16 -4.12 -12.71 -8.31
C LEU A 16 -4.63 -13.10 -6.91
N MET A 17 -4.85 -12.17 -5.99
CA MET A 17 -5.56 -12.51 -4.76
C MET A 17 -7.03 -12.76 -5.11
N PRO A 18 -7.55 -13.99 -4.94
CA PRO A 18 -8.84 -14.33 -5.52
C PRO A 18 -9.95 -13.53 -4.84
N LEU A 19 -10.67 -12.74 -5.66
CA LEU A 19 -12.01 -12.23 -5.39
C LEU A 19 -13.00 -13.36 -4.98
N SER A 20 -12.65 -14.63 -5.22
CA SER A 20 -13.51 -15.80 -4.98
C SER A 20 -13.57 -16.27 -3.51
N ALA A 21 -12.81 -15.68 -2.59
CA ALA A 21 -12.94 -15.96 -1.16
C ALA A 21 -14.06 -15.15 -0.46
N LEU A 22 -14.64 -14.15 -1.13
CA LEU A 22 -15.68 -13.27 -0.56
C LEU A 22 -17.04 -13.96 -0.33
N ALA A 23 -17.33 -15.07 -1.00
CA ALA A 23 -18.71 -15.58 -1.09
C ALA A 23 -19.12 -16.58 0.01
N LYS A 24 -18.22 -16.98 0.92
CA LYS A 24 -18.49 -18.16 1.79
C LYS A 24 -18.84 -17.87 3.24
N ASP A 25 -18.50 -16.71 3.81
CA ASP A 25 -18.52 -16.54 5.28
C ASP A 25 -19.47 -15.45 5.83
N MET A 26 -20.55 -15.09 5.13
CA MET A 26 -21.58 -14.16 5.67
C MET A 26 -22.44 -14.74 6.82
N ALA A 27 -21.95 -15.67 7.64
CA ALA A 27 -22.80 -16.42 8.57
C ALA A 27 -22.53 -16.22 10.06
N ASN A 28 -21.46 -15.52 10.50
CA ASN A 28 -21.19 -15.42 11.94
C ASN A 28 -20.94 -13.97 12.37
N GLY A 29 -21.98 -13.35 12.90
CA GLY A 29 -21.92 -12.02 13.50
C GLY A 29 -21.14 -11.99 14.82
N ALA A 30 -20.20 -11.06 14.89
CA ALA A 30 -19.65 -10.50 16.13
C ALA A 30 -19.13 -9.09 15.81
N GLU A 31 -19.96 -8.04 16.00
CA GLU A 31 -19.61 -6.61 15.86
C GLU A 31 -18.46 -6.32 14.88
N GLU A 32 -18.56 -6.91 13.69
CA GLU A 32 -17.54 -6.87 12.66
C GLU A 32 -17.68 -5.49 12.01
N GLY A 33 -16.58 -4.74 11.91
CA GLY A 33 -16.57 -3.57 11.03
C GLY A 33 -17.14 -3.97 9.68
N ASP A 34 -17.96 -3.11 9.07
CA ASP A 34 -18.63 -3.43 7.81
C ASP A 34 -17.59 -3.97 6.80
N PRO A 35 -17.63 -5.27 6.43
CA PRO A 35 -16.59 -5.88 5.60
C PRO A 35 -16.45 -5.16 4.26
N VAL A 36 -17.56 -4.59 3.77
CA VAL A 36 -17.62 -3.79 2.54
C VAL A 36 -16.85 -2.48 2.68
N THR A 37 -16.84 -1.89 3.88
CA THR A 37 -16.09 -0.65 4.16
C THR A 37 -14.59 -0.95 4.26
N HIS A 38 -14.20 -2.01 4.98
CA HIS A 38 -12.80 -2.42 5.11
C HIS A 38 -12.17 -2.73 3.75
N GLU A 39 -12.87 -3.50 2.90
CA GLU A 39 -12.39 -3.86 1.56
C GLU A 39 -12.22 -2.64 0.66
N LYS A 40 -13.15 -1.67 0.70
CA LYS A 40 -13.02 -0.42 -0.06
C LYS A 40 -11.79 0.38 0.36
N LEU A 41 -11.50 0.43 1.66
CA LEU A 41 -10.31 1.11 2.16
C LEU A 41 -9.03 0.38 1.74
N TRP A 42 -9.08 -0.95 1.74
CA TRP A 42 -7.97 -1.78 1.28
C TRP A 42 -7.65 -1.56 -0.20
N ASP A 43 -8.68 -1.57 -1.05
CA ASP A 43 -8.57 -1.30 -2.48
C ASP A 43 -8.04 0.12 -2.75
N GLU A 44 -8.52 1.10 -1.99
CA GLU A 44 -8.09 2.50 -2.10
C GLU A 44 -6.62 2.67 -1.68
N ALA A 45 -6.22 2.07 -0.55
CA ALA A 45 -4.83 2.08 -0.09
C ALA A 45 -3.91 1.40 -1.11
N THR A 46 -4.36 0.27 -1.66
CA THR A 46 -3.68 -0.46 -2.73
C THR A 46 -3.50 0.38 -3.99
N ALA A 47 -4.58 1.03 -4.47
CA ALA A 47 -4.52 1.90 -5.64
C ALA A 47 -3.58 3.09 -5.42
N ALA A 48 -3.54 3.63 -4.20
CA ALA A 48 -2.65 4.71 -3.83
C ALA A 48 -1.17 4.26 -3.81
N VAL A 49 -0.87 3.08 -3.26
CA VAL A 49 0.47 2.46 -3.35
C VAL A 49 0.89 2.28 -4.80
N LEU A 50 0.00 1.78 -5.67
CA LEU A 50 0.30 1.58 -7.09
C LEU A 50 0.61 2.90 -7.79
N ALA A 51 -0.11 3.98 -7.45
CA ALA A 51 0.17 5.32 -7.97
C ALA A 51 1.55 5.84 -7.52
N VAL A 52 1.95 5.59 -6.27
CA VAL A 52 3.31 5.89 -5.79
C VAL A 52 4.35 5.06 -6.54
N ALA A 53 4.13 3.74 -6.66
CA ALA A 53 5.06 2.83 -7.34
C ALA A 53 5.22 3.12 -8.84
N ALA A 54 4.20 3.71 -9.47
CA ALA A 54 4.24 4.17 -10.85
C ALA A 54 5.12 5.42 -11.05
N THR A 55 5.68 5.99 -9.99
CA THR A 55 6.55 7.17 -10.03
C THR A 55 8.03 6.75 -9.96
N PRO A 56 8.71 6.54 -11.11
CA PRO A 56 10.08 6.01 -11.11
C PRO A 56 11.13 7.00 -10.58
N ASP A 57 10.88 8.30 -10.71
CA ASP A 57 11.81 9.38 -10.36
C ASP A 57 11.04 10.52 -9.68
N ILE A 58 11.05 10.54 -8.35
CA ILE A 58 10.38 11.54 -7.50
C ILE A 58 10.96 12.93 -7.74
N ASP A 59 12.27 13.04 -8.01
CA ASP A 59 12.92 14.30 -8.33
C ASP A 59 12.33 14.94 -9.61
N LYS A 60 11.98 14.12 -10.60
CA LYS A 60 11.46 14.55 -11.92
C LYS A 60 9.94 14.69 -11.99
N VAL A 61 9.19 14.06 -11.09
CA VAL A 61 7.72 14.17 -11.08
C VAL A 61 7.25 15.49 -10.48
N SER A 62 6.14 16.07 -10.94
CA SER A 62 5.55 17.21 -10.22
C SER A 62 5.02 16.78 -8.86
N VAL A 63 5.17 17.63 -7.83
CA VAL A 63 4.59 17.39 -6.50
C VAL A 63 3.06 17.26 -6.56
N ASP A 64 2.41 17.95 -7.50
CA ASP A 64 0.95 17.89 -7.71
C ASP A 64 0.48 16.50 -8.19
N VAL A 65 1.37 15.67 -8.72
CA VAL A 65 1.09 14.29 -9.11
C VAL A 65 1.24 13.34 -7.93
N LEU A 66 2.26 13.54 -7.08
CA LEU A 66 2.57 12.66 -5.96
C LEU A 66 1.67 12.90 -4.75
N LYS A 67 1.34 14.17 -4.48
CA LYS A 67 0.59 14.61 -3.31
C LYS A 67 -0.81 13.99 -3.21
N PRO A 68 -1.61 13.87 -4.29
CA PRO A 68 -2.89 13.16 -4.23
C PRO A 68 -2.76 11.69 -3.85
N ALA A 69 -1.76 10.98 -4.41
CA ALA A 69 -1.53 9.57 -4.10
C ALA A 69 -1.10 9.39 -2.63
N GLN A 70 -0.19 10.24 -2.16
CA GLN A 70 0.25 10.29 -0.77
C GLN A 70 -0.91 10.53 0.20
N ALA A 71 -1.74 11.54 -0.04
CA ALA A 71 -2.87 11.86 0.84
C ALA A 71 -3.91 10.73 0.90
N ARG A 72 -4.20 10.09 -0.25
CA ARG A 72 -5.10 8.94 -0.34
C ARG A 72 -4.54 7.73 0.42
N LEU A 73 -3.24 7.46 0.26
CA LEU A 73 -2.58 6.35 0.94
C LEU A 73 -2.64 6.53 2.46
N GLU A 74 -2.27 7.71 2.95
CA GLU A 74 -2.29 8.01 4.39
C GLU A 74 -3.67 7.92 5.00
N MET A 75 -4.66 8.55 4.35
CA MET A 75 -6.03 8.52 4.84
C MET A 75 -6.55 7.08 4.91
N SER A 76 -6.27 6.26 3.89
CA SER A 76 -6.76 4.89 3.84
C SER A 76 -6.06 4.01 4.88
N VAL A 77 -4.74 4.18 5.06
CA VAL A 77 -3.99 3.46 6.09
C VAL A 77 -4.46 3.85 7.49
N VAL A 78 -4.71 5.13 7.77
CA VAL A 78 -5.27 5.56 9.07
C VAL A 78 -6.62 4.89 9.34
N LYS A 79 -7.53 4.94 8.37
CA LYS A 79 -8.86 4.31 8.53
C LYS A 79 -8.77 2.78 8.66
N LEU A 80 -7.86 2.13 7.93
CA LEU A 80 -7.63 0.68 8.05
C LEU A 80 -7.12 0.28 9.46
N LEU A 81 -6.47 1.18 10.18
CA LEU A 81 -6.04 0.94 11.57
C LEU A 81 -7.17 1.16 12.58
N GLU A 82 -8.18 1.94 12.21
CA GLU A 82 -9.39 2.18 13.00
C GLU A 82 -10.45 1.10 12.77
N GLU A 83 -10.35 0.35 11.67
CA GLU A 83 -11.25 -0.74 11.33
C GLU A 83 -10.68 -2.12 11.70
N THR A 84 -11.58 -3.05 12.03
CA THR A 84 -11.21 -4.45 12.25
C THR A 84 -11.33 -5.20 10.92
N PRO A 85 -10.24 -5.81 10.41
CA PRO A 85 -10.31 -6.61 9.20
C PRO A 85 -11.28 -7.79 9.36
N PRO A 86 -11.94 -8.24 8.28
CA PRO A 86 -12.72 -9.47 8.32
C PRO A 86 -11.80 -10.65 8.68
N VAL A 87 -12.32 -11.61 9.46
CA VAL A 87 -11.52 -12.72 10.03
C VAL A 87 -10.74 -13.48 8.95
N SER A 88 -11.33 -13.67 7.77
CA SER A 88 -10.73 -14.37 6.63
C SER A 88 -9.49 -13.69 6.04
N ARG A 89 -9.27 -12.40 6.32
CA ARG A 89 -8.14 -11.59 5.82
C ARG A 89 -7.27 -11.02 6.94
N LEU A 90 -7.62 -11.26 8.19
CA LEU A 90 -7.01 -10.63 9.36
C LEU A 90 -5.49 -10.82 9.40
N ALA A 91 -5.00 -12.05 9.22
CA ALA A 91 -3.58 -12.35 9.27
C ALA A 91 -2.78 -11.61 8.17
N ASP A 92 -3.30 -11.66 6.94
CA ASP A 92 -2.67 -11.02 5.77
C ASP A 92 -2.62 -9.50 5.94
N HIS A 93 -3.75 -8.88 6.34
CA HIS A 93 -3.84 -7.44 6.50
C HIS A 93 -2.97 -6.94 7.66
N LEU A 94 -2.97 -7.62 8.81
CA LEU A 94 -2.10 -7.27 9.93
C LEU A 94 -0.61 -7.38 9.57
N PHE A 95 -0.26 -8.32 8.69
CA PHE A 95 1.11 -8.48 8.22
C PHE A 95 1.53 -7.40 7.22
N LEU A 96 0.62 -6.98 6.33
CA LEU A 96 0.91 -6.02 5.25
C LEU A 96 0.79 -4.55 5.68
N LEU A 97 -0.07 -4.23 6.64
CA LEU A 97 -0.33 -2.87 7.10
C LEU A 97 0.94 -2.10 7.51
N PRO A 98 1.90 -2.67 8.28
CA PRO A 98 3.14 -1.97 8.62
C PRO A 98 3.96 -1.55 7.40
N ALA A 99 4.02 -2.40 6.37
CA ALA A 99 4.74 -2.07 5.15
C ALA A 99 4.03 -0.97 4.34
N MET A 100 2.68 -0.94 4.36
CA MET A 100 1.91 0.15 3.75
C MET A 100 2.07 1.47 4.49
N GLN A 101 2.10 1.45 5.83
CA GLN A 101 2.40 2.62 6.66
C GLN A 101 3.78 3.19 6.32
N GLU A 102 4.77 2.33 6.10
CA GLU A 102 6.12 2.76 5.74
C GLU A 102 6.17 3.44 4.37
N VAL A 103 5.49 2.88 3.36
CA VAL A 103 5.35 3.54 2.05
C VAL A 103 4.66 4.90 2.20
N ALA A 104 3.62 5.00 3.03
CA ALA A 104 2.94 6.27 3.29
C ALA A 104 3.90 7.30 3.90
N ALA A 105 4.65 6.93 4.94
CA ALA A 105 5.62 7.80 5.61
C ALA A 105 6.75 8.25 4.67
N ALA A 106 7.32 7.34 3.89
CA ALA A 106 8.37 7.67 2.93
C ALA A 106 7.86 8.62 1.83
N THR A 107 6.63 8.40 1.36
CA THR A 107 6.01 9.27 0.34
C THR A 107 5.70 10.65 0.90
N ARG A 108 5.32 10.76 2.18
CA ARG A 108 5.15 12.05 2.88
C ARG A 108 6.45 12.85 2.87
N GLU A 109 7.54 12.24 3.30
CA GLU A 109 8.86 12.89 3.32
C GLU A 109 9.26 13.36 1.91
N ALA A 110 8.97 12.56 0.87
CA ALA A 110 9.20 12.96 -0.51
C ALA A 110 8.39 14.20 -0.91
N VAL A 111 7.10 14.27 -0.56
CA VAL A 111 6.26 15.44 -0.83
C VAL A 111 6.79 16.66 -0.08
N GLU A 112 7.06 16.53 1.22
CA GLU A 112 7.59 17.63 2.06
C GLU A 112 8.93 18.16 1.54
N ALA A 113 9.84 17.27 1.14
CA ALA A 113 11.13 17.63 0.56
C ALA A 113 10.97 18.39 -0.77
N LYS A 114 10.02 17.96 -1.61
CA LYS A 114 9.69 18.66 -2.87
C LYS A 114 9.09 20.04 -2.62
N GLU A 115 8.16 20.16 -1.68
CA GLU A 115 7.56 21.45 -1.33
C GLU A 115 8.60 22.42 -0.76
N ALA A 116 9.56 21.90 0.00
CA ALA A 116 10.70 22.67 0.52
C ALA A 116 11.76 23.00 -0.55
N ASN A 117 11.70 22.39 -1.74
CA ASN A 117 12.76 22.42 -2.77
C ASN A 117 14.14 22.00 -2.23
N ASP A 118 14.18 21.03 -1.32
CA ASP A 118 15.42 20.54 -0.70
C ASP A 118 15.93 19.31 -1.48
N ALA A 119 16.93 19.53 -2.35
CA ALA A 119 17.47 18.49 -3.21
C ALA A 119 18.06 17.29 -2.43
N ALA A 120 18.71 17.51 -1.29
CA ALA A 120 19.31 16.43 -0.51
C ALA A 120 18.25 15.59 0.19
N ARG A 121 17.18 16.22 0.69
CA ARG A 121 16.02 15.51 1.24
C ARG A 121 15.25 14.77 0.15
N ILE A 122 15.12 15.33 -1.06
CA ILE A 122 14.45 14.65 -2.19
C ILE A 122 15.19 13.34 -2.53
N GLU A 123 16.52 13.38 -2.62
CA GLU A 123 17.32 12.18 -2.88
C GLU A 123 17.18 11.13 -1.77
N SER A 124 17.25 11.56 -0.51
CA SER A 124 17.09 10.67 0.64
C SER A 124 15.68 10.05 0.70
N ALA A 125 14.64 10.86 0.45
CA ALA A 125 13.26 10.41 0.39
C ALA A 125 13.03 9.43 -0.77
N GLN A 126 13.69 9.65 -1.90
CA GLN A 126 13.63 8.74 -3.03
C GLN A 126 14.15 7.35 -2.67
N VAL A 127 15.30 7.27 -2.02
CA VAL A 127 15.86 6.00 -1.54
C VAL A 127 14.89 5.33 -0.57
N TRP A 128 14.34 6.09 0.38
CA TRP A 128 13.41 5.54 1.37
C TRP A 128 12.12 5.00 0.74
N VAL A 129 11.53 5.70 -0.23
CA VAL A 129 10.34 5.20 -0.95
C VAL A 129 10.65 3.87 -1.65
N ASP A 130 11.82 3.76 -2.29
CA ASP A 130 12.20 2.57 -3.05
C ASP A 130 12.42 1.36 -2.17
N GLU A 131 13.08 1.58 -1.04
CA GLU A 131 13.25 0.55 -0.03
C GLU A 131 11.93 0.11 0.59
N SER A 132 11.03 1.05 0.88
CA SER A 132 9.72 0.77 1.47
C SER A 132 8.84 -0.03 0.50
N LEU A 133 8.82 0.34 -0.78
CA LEU A 133 8.14 -0.42 -1.83
C LEU A 133 8.74 -1.82 -2.00
N THR A 134 10.07 -1.96 -1.87
CA THR A 134 10.75 -3.26 -1.91
C THR A 134 10.35 -4.14 -0.71
N ARG A 135 10.25 -3.57 0.49
CA ARG A 135 9.78 -4.28 1.69
C ARG A 135 8.33 -4.70 1.56
N LEU A 136 7.46 -3.82 1.07
CA LEU A 136 6.05 -4.16 0.80
C LEU A 136 5.94 -5.29 -0.22
N GLN A 137 6.73 -5.23 -1.30
CA GLN A 137 6.79 -6.30 -2.29
C GLN A 137 7.26 -7.64 -1.69
N ALA A 138 8.25 -7.63 -0.81
CA ALA A 138 8.68 -8.84 -0.09
C ALA A 138 7.56 -9.39 0.82
N ALA A 139 6.85 -8.50 1.53
CA ALA A 139 5.74 -8.89 2.39
C ALA A 139 4.58 -9.51 1.60
N LEU A 140 4.22 -8.93 0.45
CA LEU A 140 3.22 -9.49 -0.47
C LEU A 140 3.60 -10.89 -0.96
N ASN A 141 4.85 -11.10 -1.35
CA ASN A 141 5.33 -12.42 -1.77
C ASN A 141 5.24 -13.45 -0.65
N GLN A 142 5.52 -13.05 0.60
CA GLN A 142 5.41 -13.93 1.75
C GLN A 142 3.95 -14.33 2.02
N VAL A 143 3.01 -13.38 1.97
CA VAL A 143 1.57 -13.67 2.08
C VAL A 143 1.12 -14.66 1.02
N GLN A 144 1.55 -14.47 -0.23
CA GLN A 144 1.20 -15.42 -1.29
C GLN A 144 1.79 -16.80 -1.11
N ALA A 145 3.04 -16.91 -0.65
CA ALA A 145 3.67 -18.19 -0.36
C ALA A 145 2.96 -18.94 0.78
N MET A 146 2.46 -18.22 1.79
CA MET A 146 1.65 -18.81 2.86
C MET A 146 0.29 -19.31 2.36
N ASN A 147 -0.30 -18.62 1.37
CA ASN A 147 -1.63 -18.95 0.83
C ASN A 147 -1.59 -19.98 -0.32
N ASN A 148 -0.43 -20.21 -0.95
CA ASN A 148 -0.22 -21.20 -2.02
C ASN A 148 0.99 -22.10 -1.72
N PRO A 149 0.88 -23.06 -0.78
CA PRO A 149 1.98 -23.93 -0.37
C PRO A 149 2.39 -24.97 -1.43
#